data_AF-A0A562M2C8-F1
#
_entry.id   AF-A0A562M2C8-F1
#
_cell.length_a   1.000
_cell.length_b   1.000
_cell.length_c   1.000
_cell.angle_alpha   90.00
_cell.angle_beta   90.00
_cell.angle_gamma   90.00
#
_symmetry.space_group_name_H-M   'P 1'
#
loop_
_entity.id
_entity.type
_entity.pdbx_description
1 polymer ?
#
loop_
_entity_poly.entity_id
_entity_poly.type
_entity_poly.pdbx_seq_one_letter_code
_entity_poly.pdbx_strand_id
1 'polypeptide(L)' 'MKSRTNSKSEVRFTGKKHGEKSYLLTLSNILPGEYGIVVSNPNARDEKRVVVSCFGIRN' A
#
# COMPACT_ATOMS: atom_id res chain seq x y z
N MET A 1 -17.44 -19.95 -13.62
CA MET A 1 -17.10 -19.22 -12.37
C MET A 1 -15.92 -18.31 -12.67
N LYS A 2 -16.12 -16.99 -12.82
CA LYS A 2 -14.99 -16.08 -13.09
C LYS A 2 -14.18 -15.94 -11.79
N SER A 3 -12.95 -16.45 -11.78
CA SER A 3 -11.97 -16.14 -10.74
C SER A 3 -11.88 -14.61 -10.66
N ARG A 4 -12.26 -14.03 -9.51
CA ARG A 4 -11.93 -12.64 -9.18
C ARG A 4 -10.45 -12.62 -8.81
N THR A 5 -9.59 -12.83 -9.79
CA THR A 5 -8.16 -12.63 -9.62
C THR A 5 -7.98 -11.12 -9.43
N ASN A 6 -7.73 -10.69 -8.20
CA ASN A 6 -7.38 -9.30 -7.91
C ASN A 6 -6.06 -9.02 -8.65
N SER A 7 -6.13 -8.26 -9.74
CA SER A 7 -5.00 -7.90 -10.59
C SER A 7 -4.07 -6.86 -9.97
N LYS A 8 -4.29 -6.47 -8.70
CA LYS A 8 -3.41 -5.56 -7.97
C LYS A 8 -2.29 -6.36 -7.31
N SER A 9 -1.08 -6.26 -7.88
CA SER A 9 0.13 -6.74 -7.22
C SER A 9 0.44 -5.85 -6.01
N GLU A 10 0.49 -6.44 -4.82
CA GLU A 10 0.96 -5.74 -3.62
C GLU A 10 2.50 -5.65 -3.65
N VAL A 11 3.03 -4.47 -3.35
CA VAL A 11 4.49 -4.23 -3.30
C VAL A 11 4.95 -4.44 -1.86
N ARG A 12 6.05 -5.20 -1.69
CA ARG A 12 6.67 -5.37 -0.37
C ARG A 12 7.32 -4.07 0.07
N PHE A 13 7.15 -3.73 1.35
CA PHE A 13 7.75 -2.56 1.97
C PHE A 13 8.20 -2.89 3.40
N THR A 14 9.11 -2.10 3.95
CA THR A 14 9.39 -2.10 5.39
C THR A 14 8.76 -0.86 6.01
N GLY A 15 8.13 -1.03 7.16
CA GLY A 15 7.51 0.05 7.91
C GLY A 15 8.14 0.17 9.29
N LYS A 16 8.46 1.39 9.71
CA LYS A 16 8.86 1.68 11.10
C LYS A 16 8.10 2.88 11.65
N LYS A 17 7.84 2.88 12.96
CA LYS A 17 7.27 4.05 13.65
C LYS A 17 8.16 5.26 13.42
N HIS A 18 7.56 6.40 13.08
CA HIS A 18 8.23 7.68 12.88
C HIS A 18 7.51 8.75 13.69
N GLY A 19 8.14 9.19 14.79
CA GLY A 19 7.48 10.07 15.76
C GLY A 19 6.29 9.37 16.43
N GLU A 20 5.26 10.13 16.75
CA GLU A 20 4.10 9.62 17.50
C GLU A 20 2.97 9.10 16.62
N LYS A 21 2.72 9.73 15.47
CA LYS A 21 1.52 9.52 14.64
C LYS A 21 1.82 9.18 13.18
N SER A 22 3.07 8.84 12.85
CA SER A 22 3.49 8.56 11.49
C SER A 22 4.25 7.25 11.39
N TYR A 23 4.25 6.67 10.19
CA TYR A 23 5.10 5.55 9.81
C TYR A 23 6.04 6.00 8.69
N LEU A 24 7.31 5.60 8.79
CA LEU A 24 8.23 5.69 7.68
C LEU A 24 8.15 4.39 6.89
N LEU A 25 7.69 4.49 5.65
CA LEU A 25 7.61 3.38 4.71
C LEU A 25 8.84 3.44 3.79
N THR A 26 9.53 2.32 3.64
CA THR A 26 10.68 2.17 2.74
C THR A 26 10.36 1.13 1.68
N LEU A 27 10.43 1.56 0.43
CA LEU A 27 10.23 0.74 -0.76
C LEU A 27 11.62 0.42 -1.33
N SER A 28 12.01 -0.85 -1.33
CA SER A 28 13.29 -1.29 -1.88
C SER A 28 13.09 -1.90 -3.27
N ASN A 29 13.95 -1.55 -4.23
CA ASN A 29 13.95 -2.09 -5.59
C ASN A 29 12.62 -1.90 -6.34
N ILE A 30 12.04 -0.70 -6.22
CA ILE A 30 10.80 -0.34 -6.92
C ILE A 30 11.10 0.22 -8.31
N LEU A 31 10.31 -0.18 -9.30
CA LEU A 31 10.43 0.31 -10.67
C LEU A 31 9.65 1.62 -10.85
N PRO A 32 10.01 2.46 -11.83
CA PRO A 32 9.17 3.59 -12.23
C PRO A 32 7.75 3.14 -12.57
N GLY A 33 6.75 3.92 -12.15
CA GLY A 33 5.34 3.56 -12.31
C GLY A 33 4.41 4.31 -11.37
N GLU A 34 3.13 3.94 -11.40
CA GLU A 34 2.09 4.51 -10.54
C GLU A 34 1.78 3.58 -9.38
N TYR A 35 1.71 4.15 -8.18
CA TYR A 35 1.50 3.41 -6.94
C TYR A 35 0.43 4.09 -6.09
N GLY A 36 -0.26 3.29 -5.29
CA GLY A 36 -1.24 3.76 -4.32
C GLY A 36 -0.95 3.16 -2.94
N ILE A 37 -1.09 3.98 -1.90
CA ILE A 37 -1.09 3.52 -0.51
C ILE A 37 -2.53 3.21 -0.13
N VAL A 38 -2.73 1.98 0.32
CA VAL A 38 -4.02 1.48 0.78
C VAL A 38 -3.90 1.08 2.23
N VAL A 39 -4.78 1.59 3.08
CA VAL A 39 -4.86 1.23 4.49
C VAL A 39 -6.08 0.34 4.70
N SER A 40 -5.88 -0.79 5.35
CA SER A 40 -6.94 -1.68 5.82
C SER A 40 -7.06 -1.59 7.34
N ASN A 41 -8.28 -1.64 7.86
CA ASN A 41 -8.51 -1.70 9.29
C ASN A 41 -8.01 -3.05 9.86
N PRO A 42 -6.97 -3.07 10.71
CA PRO A 42 -6.39 -4.32 11.21
C PRO A 42 -7.36 -5.09 12.14
N ASN A 43 -8.38 -4.43 12.68
CA ASN A 43 -9.37 -5.07 13.56
C ASN A 43 -10.46 -5.81 12.79
N ALA A 44 -10.36 -5.93 11.46
CA ALA A 44 -11.24 -6.71 10.58
C ALA A 44 -12.75 -6.44 10.74
N ARG A 45 -13.14 -5.31 11.36
CA ARG A 45 -14.56 -4.97 11.56
C ARG A 45 -15.26 -4.66 10.25
N ASP A 46 -14.52 -4.09 9.28
CA ASP A 46 -15.01 -3.79 7.94
C ASP A 46 -13.93 -4.19 6.91
N GLU A 47 -14.31 -4.91 5.84
CA GLU A 47 -13.42 -5.31 4.73
C GLU A 47 -12.97 -4.14 3.84
N LYS A 48 -13.29 -2.90 4.22
CA LYS A 48 -13.08 -1.72 3.39
C LYS A 48 -11.61 -1.30 3.40
N ARG A 49 -10.97 -1.43 2.25
CA ARG A 49 -9.66 -0.84 1.93
C ARG A 49 -9.85 0.61 1.51
N VAL A 50 -9.14 1.54 2.15
CA VAL A 50 -9.17 2.97 1.80
C VAL A 50 -7.88 3.37 1.11
N VAL A 51 -7.98 3.99 -0.06
CA VAL A 51 -6.83 4.62 -0.72
C VAL A 51 -6.55 5.94 -0.02
N VAL A 52 -5.36 6.10 0.54
CA VAL A 52 -4.98 7.30 1.30
C VAL A 52 -4.04 8.22 0.52
N SER A 53 -3.36 7.70 -0.51
CA SER A 53 -2.46 8.46 -1.37
C SER A 53 -2.19 7.72 -2.68
N CYS A 54 -2.03 8.45 -3.77
CA CYS A 54 -1.51 7.95 -5.05
C CYS A 54 -0.32 8.79 -5.47
N PHE A 55 0.73 8.16 -5.98
CA PHE A 55 1.95 8.84 -6.39
C PHE A 55 2.64 8.09 -7.54
N GLY A 56 3.40 8.83 -8.34
CA GLY A 56 4.24 8.27 -9.40
C GLY A 56 5.70 8.25 -8.97
N ILE A 57 6.41 7.18 -9.30
CA ILE A 57 7.87 7.11 -9.21
C ILE A 57 8.45 7.30 -10.60
N ARG A 58 9.40 8.22 -10.73
CA ARG A 58 10.14 8.52 -11.95
C ARG A 58 11.63 8.22 -11.75
N ASN A 59 12.35 7.98 -12.84
CA ASN A 59 13.81 7.88 -12.87
C ASN A 59 14.48 9.23 -12.61
#